data_AF-A0A3D5R6S2-F1
#
_entry.id   AF-A0A3D5R6S2-F1
#
_cell.length_a   1.000
_cell.length_b   1.000
_cell.length_c   1.000
_cell.angle_alpha   90.00
_cell.angle_beta   90.00
_cell.angle_gamma   90.00
#
_symmetry.space_group_name_H-M   'P 1'
#
loop_
_entity.id
_entity.type
_entity.pdbx_description
1 polymer ?
#
loop_
_entity_poly.entity_id
_entity_poly.type
_entity_poly.pdbx_seq_one_letter_code
_entity_poly.pdbx_strand_id
1 'polypeptide(L)'
;MRYIKNKKGSSSILVVVTFTMLVIFSLLVMISSYSDYKLAQKNSENTEAYYKLSGQANEFWYDIESIISNNSSKNPEEIIKELYKYDSSVFVEINDNSLVISRTFFNNKNKELYIELLYNKNNKEIQLLALKEIPKEFEYEDIDFEDVEVINQ
;
A
#
# COMPACT_ATOMS: atom_id res chain seq x y z
N MET A 1 -32.39 -70.48 -13.78
CA MET A 1 -31.95 -69.25 -13.09
C MET A 1 -31.24 -68.35 -14.10
N ARG A 2 -31.88 -67.29 -14.59
CA ARG A 2 -31.37 -66.49 -15.71
C ARG A 2 -31.04 -65.08 -15.20
N TYR A 3 -29.77 -64.86 -14.88
CA TYR A 3 -29.26 -63.53 -14.51
C TYR A 3 -29.21 -62.65 -15.76
N ILE A 4 -30.13 -61.69 -15.86
CA ILE A 4 -30.03 -60.61 -16.85
C ILE A 4 -28.97 -59.64 -16.34
N LYS A 5 -27.74 -59.78 -16.83
CA LYS A 5 -26.64 -58.86 -16.54
C LYS A 5 -26.86 -57.58 -17.37
N ASN A 6 -27.53 -56.60 -16.77
CA ASN A 6 -27.89 -55.34 -17.43
C ASN A 6 -26.64 -54.44 -17.56
N LYS A 7 -25.86 -54.61 -18.64
CA LYS A 7 -24.64 -53.80 -18.94
C LYS A 7 -24.94 -52.32 -19.31
N LYS A 8 -26.21 -51.91 -19.39
CA LYS A 8 -26.61 -50.56 -19.82
C LYS A 8 -26.54 -49.48 -18.74
N GLY A 9 -26.42 -49.83 -17.45
CA GLY A 9 -26.37 -48.84 -16.36
C GLY A 9 -24.98 -48.20 -16.13
N SER A 10 -23.90 -48.94 -16.41
CA SER A 10 -22.52 -48.49 -16.10
C SER A 10 -21.99 -47.41 -17.04
N SER A 11 -22.54 -47.27 -18.25
CA SER A 11 -22.10 -46.22 -19.19
C SER A 11 -22.76 -44.87 -18.93
N SER A 12 -24.02 -44.87 -18.48
CA SER A 12 -24.74 -43.63 -18.15
C SER A 12 -24.25 -43.00 -16.85
N ILE A 13 -23.88 -43.80 -15.85
CA ILE A 13 -23.32 -43.26 -14.60
C ILE A 13 -21.99 -42.55 -14.84
N LEU A 14 -21.16 -43.10 -15.73
CA LEU A 14 -19.88 -42.51 -16.09
C LEU A 14 -20.07 -41.13 -16.75
N VAL A 15 -21.05 -41.01 -17.65
CA VAL A 15 -21.39 -39.74 -18.31
C VAL A 15 -21.89 -38.71 -17.31
N VAL A 16 -22.73 -39.10 -16.35
CA VAL A 16 -23.23 -38.18 -15.32
C VAL A 16 -22.10 -37.69 -14.41
N VAL A 17 -21.20 -38.59 -14.02
CA VAL A 17 -20.03 -38.24 -13.18
C VAL A 17 -19.09 -37.29 -13.92
N THR A 18 -18.75 -37.59 -15.19
CA THR A 18 -17.87 -36.70 -15.97
C THR A 18 -18.52 -35.35 -16.23
N PHE A 19 -19.82 -35.31 -16.50
CA PHE A 19 -20.55 -34.04 -16.67
C PHE A 19 -20.54 -33.21 -15.38
N THR A 20 -20.81 -33.83 -14.24
CA THR A 20 -20.76 -33.16 -12.93
C THR A 20 -19.35 -32.63 -12.64
N MET A 21 -18.32 -33.41 -12.96
CA MET A 21 -16.93 -33.00 -12.80
C MET A 21 -16.59 -31.79 -13.69
N LEU A 22 -17.06 -31.78 -14.94
CA LEU A 22 -16.89 -30.62 -15.84
C LEU A 22 -17.59 -29.37 -15.31
N VAL A 23 -18.80 -29.50 -14.75
CA VAL A 23 -19.52 -28.38 -14.14
C VAL A 23 -18.74 -27.84 -12.94
N ILE A 24 -18.25 -28.72 -12.05
CA ILE A 24 -17.43 -28.32 -10.90
C ILE A 24 -16.16 -27.61 -11.35
N PHE A 25 -15.42 -28.15 -12.33
CA PHE A 25 -14.24 -27.49 -12.87
C PHE A 25 -14.55 -26.12 -13.46
N SER A 26 -15.65 -26.00 -14.19
CA SER A 26 -16.07 -24.72 -14.78
C SER A 26 -16.35 -23.68 -13.68
N LEU A 27 -17.02 -24.08 -12.59
CA LEU A 27 -17.28 -23.20 -11.45
C LEU A 27 -15.98 -22.81 -10.74
N LEU A 28 -15.04 -23.73 -10.54
CA LEU A 28 -13.74 -23.44 -9.93
C LEU A 28 -12.95 -22.42 -10.75
N VAL A 29 -12.91 -22.56 -12.08
CA VAL A 29 -12.25 -21.60 -12.97
C VAL A 29 -12.89 -20.22 -12.85
N MET A 30 -14.23 -20.15 -12.82
CA MET A 30 -14.95 -18.89 -12.67
C MET A 30 -14.65 -18.21 -11.32
N ILE A 31 -14.67 -18.96 -10.22
CA ILE A 31 -14.33 -18.45 -8.88
C ILE A 31 -12.88 -17.95 -8.85
N SER A 32 -11.95 -18.71 -9.42
CA SER A 32 -10.53 -18.31 -9.52
C SER A 32 -10.40 -17.00 -10.29
N SER A 33 -11.01 -16.91 -11.47
CA SER A 33 -10.97 -15.68 -12.30
C SER A 33 -11.58 -14.48 -11.59
N TYR A 34 -12.65 -14.68 -10.82
CA TYR A 34 -13.25 -13.61 -10.01
C TYR A 34 -12.32 -13.16 -8.87
N SER A 35 -11.64 -14.11 -8.21
CA SER A 35 -10.63 -13.80 -7.19
C SER A 35 -9.48 -13.01 -7.79
N ASP A 36 -8.96 -13.44 -8.94
CA ASP A 36 -7.88 -12.76 -9.65
C ASP A 36 -8.29 -11.36 -10.08
N TYR A 37 -9.52 -11.19 -10.59
CA TYR A 37 -10.08 -9.90 -10.93
C TYR A 37 -10.13 -8.95 -9.72
N LYS A 38 -10.65 -9.44 -8.58
CA LYS A 38 -10.74 -8.66 -7.34
C LYS A 38 -9.35 -8.26 -6.83
N LEU A 39 -8.38 -9.17 -6.91
CA LEU A 39 -6.99 -8.90 -6.53
C LEU A 39 -6.37 -7.83 -7.44
N ALA A 40 -6.55 -7.96 -8.75
CA ALA A 40 -6.06 -7.00 -9.74
C ALA A 40 -6.68 -5.62 -9.53
N GLN A 41 -7.98 -5.55 -9.25
CA GLN A 41 -8.68 -4.31 -8.92
C GLN A 41 -8.08 -3.65 -7.67
N LYS A 42 -7.93 -4.40 -6.57
CA LYS A 42 -7.31 -3.89 -5.34
C LYS A 42 -5.89 -3.40 -5.58
N ASN A 43 -5.11 -4.12 -6.38
CA ASN A 43 -3.75 -3.70 -6.73
C ASN A 43 -3.72 -2.41 -7.56
N SER A 44 -4.60 -2.29 -8.55
CA SER A 44 -4.75 -1.06 -9.34
C SER A 44 -5.11 0.13 -8.46
N GLU A 45 -6.07 -0.05 -7.57
CA GLU A 45 -6.49 0.98 -6.62
C GLU A 45 -5.37 1.41 -5.66
N ASN A 46 -4.58 0.44 -5.16
CA ASN A 46 -3.44 0.71 -4.30
C ASN A 46 -2.31 1.45 -5.03
N THR A 47 -2.08 1.07 -6.29
CA THR A 47 -1.09 1.68 -7.17
C THR A 47 -1.48 3.13 -7.48
N GLU A 48 -2.74 3.36 -7.85
CA GLU A 48 -3.27 4.70 -8.08
C GLU A 48 -3.14 5.59 -6.84
N ALA A 49 -3.52 5.05 -5.67
CA ALA A 49 -3.42 5.78 -4.41
C ALA A 49 -1.97 6.16 -4.06
N TYR A 50 -1.02 5.25 -4.28
CA TYR A 50 0.40 5.51 -4.08
C TYR A 50 0.91 6.62 -5.00
N TYR A 51 0.62 6.55 -6.30
CA TYR A 51 1.11 7.55 -7.25
C TYR A 51 0.47 8.94 -7.04
N LYS A 52 -0.78 9.01 -6.56
CA LYS A 52 -1.38 10.28 -6.15
C LYS A 52 -0.61 10.93 -5.00
N LEU A 53 -0.29 10.16 -3.96
CA LEU A 53 0.50 10.65 -2.82
C LEU A 53 1.92 11.03 -3.23
N SER A 54 2.56 10.22 -4.07
CA SER A 54 3.89 10.53 -4.60
C SER A 54 3.88 11.79 -5.46
N GLY A 55 2.82 12.04 -6.23
CA GLY A 55 2.63 13.29 -6.97
C GLY A 55 2.57 14.50 -6.05
N GLN A 56 1.77 14.43 -4.99
CA GLN A 56 1.68 15.50 -3.97
C GLN A 56 3.03 15.74 -3.26
N ALA A 57 3.78 14.68 -2.97
CA ALA A 57 5.09 14.79 -2.37
C ALA A 57 6.13 15.44 -3.30
N ASN A 58 6.05 15.15 -4.60
CA ASN A 58 6.88 15.82 -5.60
C ASN A 58 6.52 17.29 -5.77
N GLU A 59 5.21 17.62 -5.85
CA GLU A 59 4.75 19.02 -5.87
C GLU A 59 5.24 19.78 -4.65
N PHE A 60 5.12 19.18 -3.47
CA PHE A 60 5.66 19.73 -2.23
C PHE A 60 7.18 19.96 -2.32
N TRP A 61 7.96 18.98 -2.80
CA TRP A 61 9.40 19.18 -2.95
C TRP A 61 9.72 20.37 -3.86
N TYR A 62 9.08 20.47 -5.02
CA TYR A 62 9.27 21.61 -5.93
C TYR A 62 8.90 22.95 -5.30
N ASP A 63 7.79 22.99 -4.54
CA ASP A 63 7.36 24.21 -3.86
C ASP A 63 8.35 24.63 -2.77
N ILE A 64 8.87 23.67 -1.99
CA ILE A 64 9.88 23.92 -0.96
C ILE A 64 11.19 24.41 -1.60
N GLU A 65 11.60 23.83 -2.72
CA GLU A 65 12.76 24.29 -3.49
C GLU A 65 12.58 25.73 -4.01
N SER A 66 11.38 26.06 -4.48
CA SER A 66 11.03 27.42 -4.90
C SER A 66 11.05 28.40 -3.72
N ILE A 67 10.48 28.03 -2.57
CA ILE A 67 10.48 28.89 -1.36
C ILE A 67 11.91 29.15 -0.90
N ILE A 68 12.74 28.11 -0.82
CA ILE A 68 14.11 28.24 -0.35
C ILE A 68 14.97 29.03 -1.33
N SER A 69 14.87 28.77 -2.64
CA SER A 69 15.64 29.50 -3.65
C SER A 69 15.30 31.00 -3.67
N ASN A 70 14.01 31.34 -3.61
CA ASN A 70 13.54 32.73 -3.56
C ASN A 70 13.92 33.47 -2.26
N ASN A 71 14.12 32.74 -1.16
CA ASN A 71 14.47 33.30 0.14
C ASN A 71 15.92 33.00 0.56
N SER A 72 16.77 32.54 -0.38
CA SER A 72 18.13 32.05 -0.11
C SER A 72 19.12 33.11 0.39
N SER A 73 18.74 34.39 0.36
CA SER A 73 19.49 35.53 0.90
C SER A 73 19.03 35.99 2.28
N LYS A 74 17.92 35.42 2.79
CA LYS A 74 17.31 35.78 4.07
C LYS A 74 17.81 34.90 5.22
N ASN A 75 17.51 35.33 6.45
CA ASN A 75 17.85 34.59 7.66
C ASN A 75 17.06 33.26 7.70
N PRO A 76 17.61 32.15 8.22
CA PRO A 76 16.91 30.85 8.27
C PRO A 76 15.55 30.89 8.99
N GLU A 77 15.40 31.76 9.99
CA GLU A 77 14.13 31.97 10.70
C GLU A 77 13.02 32.51 9.80
N GLU A 78 13.36 33.37 8.83
CA GLU A 78 12.38 33.88 7.85
C GLU A 78 11.96 32.80 6.86
N ILE A 79 12.91 31.94 6.46
CA ILE A 79 12.62 30.77 5.60
C ILE A 79 11.64 29.85 6.33
N ILE A 80 11.91 29.53 7.60
CA ILE A 80 11.04 28.68 8.42
C ILE A 80 9.62 29.28 8.52
N LYS A 81 9.52 30.61 8.70
CA LYS A 81 8.23 31.29 8.76
C LYS A 81 7.46 31.21 7.43
N GLU A 82 8.13 31.35 6.29
CA GLU A 82 7.53 31.16 4.96
C GLU A 82 7.07 29.71 4.76
N LEU A 83 7.86 28.72 5.22
CA LEU A 83 7.48 27.30 5.16
C LEU A 83 6.19 27.01 5.94
N TYR A 84 6.09 27.49 7.19
CA TYR A 84 4.87 27.33 7.99
C TYR A 84 3.67 28.11 7.44
N LYS A 85 3.90 29.19 6.70
CA LYS A 85 2.84 29.96 6.02
C LYS A 85 2.33 29.24 4.78
N TYR A 86 3.22 28.60 4.03
CA TYR A 86 2.86 27.75 2.90
C TYR A 86 2.05 26.55 3.39
N ASP A 87 2.52 25.88 4.44
CA ASP A 87 1.85 24.73 5.01
C ASP A 87 2.16 24.54 6.50
N SER A 88 1.11 24.62 7.32
CA SER A 88 1.19 24.46 8.76
C SER A 88 1.47 23.04 9.23
N SER A 89 1.34 22.04 8.34
CA SER A 89 1.63 20.62 8.64
C SER A 89 3.09 20.22 8.42
N VAL A 90 3.92 21.16 7.95
CA VAL A 90 5.37 20.96 7.79
C VAL A 90 6.04 20.93 9.15
N PHE A 91 6.94 19.98 9.35
CA PHE A 91 7.85 19.95 10.48
C PHE A 91 9.24 20.38 10.03
N VAL A 92 9.89 21.23 10.83
CA VAL A 92 11.26 21.67 10.57
C VAL A 92 12.13 21.42 11.79
N GLU A 93 13.18 20.63 11.60
CA GLU A 93 14.25 20.43 12.58
C GLU A 93 15.48 21.24 12.18
N ILE A 94 16.01 22.03 13.12
CA ILE A 94 17.14 22.92 12.89
C ILE A 94 18.40 22.26 13.42
N ASN A 95 19.36 22.05 12.53
CA ASN A 95 20.73 21.70 12.89
C ASN A 95 21.65 22.90 12.66
N ASP A 96 22.89 22.83 13.18
CA ASP A 96 23.87 23.92 13.09
C ASP A 96 23.96 24.47 11.66
N ASN A 97 24.16 23.59 10.68
CA ASN A 97 24.38 23.96 9.29
C ASN A 97 23.32 23.47 8.29
N SER A 98 22.23 22.89 8.78
CA SER A 98 21.17 22.34 7.93
C SER A 98 19.79 22.51 8.53
N LEU A 99 18.77 22.40 7.69
CA LEU A 99 17.37 22.29 8.08
C LEU A 99 16.85 20.96 7.54
N VAL A 100 16.20 20.17 8.37
CA VAL A 100 15.44 19.00 7.94
C VAL A 100 13.98 19.40 7.88
N ILE A 101 13.35 19.23 6.72
CA ILE A 101 11.97 19.62 6.45
C ILE A 101 11.20 18.35 6.14
N SER A 102 10.15 18.05 6.90
CA SER A 102 9.38 16.84 6.73
C SER A 102 7.88 17.09 6.73
N ARG A 103 7.15 16.19 6.04
CA ARG A 103 5.69 16.23 5.94
C ARG A 103 5.14 14.82 5.71
N THR A 104 3.97 14.55 6.25
CA THR A 104 3.20 13.33 5.98
C THR A 104 1.94 13.66 5.18
N PHE A 105 1.73 12.94 4.08
CA PHE A 105 0.54 13.01 3.26
C PHE A 105 -0.38 11.84 3.56
N PHE A 106 -1.69 12.11 3.59
CA PHE A 106 -2.72 11.14 3.90
C PHE A 106 -3.69 11.00 2.73
N ASN A 107 -4.08 9.76 2.44
CA ASN A 107 -5.16 9.46 1.51
C ASN A 107 -6.36 8.88 2.28
N ASN A 108 -7.59 9.15 1.80
CA ASN A 108 -8.86 8.57 2.26
C ASN A 108 -8.85 7.04 2.44
N LYS A 109 -7.93 6.32 1.77
CA LYS A 109 -7.73 4.87 1.96
C LYS A 109 -6.75 4.51 3.08
N ASN A 110 -6.50 5.41 4.04
CA ASN A 110 -5.59 5.23 5.17
C ASN A 110 -4.15 4.87 4.76
N LYS A 111 -3.71 5.36 3.60
CA LYS A 111 -2.31 5.28 3.17
C LYS A 111 -1.61 6.56 3.56
N GLU A 112 -0.40 6.41 4.06
CA GLU A 112 0.43 7.50 4.56
C GLU A 112 1.75 7.50 3.80
N LEU A 113 2.18 8.67 3.37
CA LEU A 113 3.44 8.86 2.67
C LEU A 113 4.23 9.98 3.35
N TYR A 114 5.43 9.64 3.81
CA TYR A 114 6.36 10.54 4.46
C TYR A 114 7.39 11.04 3.46
N ILE A 115 7.61 12.35 3.46
CA ILE A 115 8.72 13.00 2.76
C ILE A 115 9.63 13.71 3.78
N GLU A 116 10.93 13.63 3.54
CA GLU A 116 11.96 14.32 4.31
C GLU A 116 13.02 14.91 3.37
N LEU A 117 13.27 16.20 3.55
CA LEU A 117 14.19 16.99 2.75
C LEU A 117 15.28 17.58 3.66
N LEU A 118 16.53 17.53 3.21
CA LEU A 118 17.66 18.19 3.85
C LEU A 118 18.02 19.44 3.06
N TYR A 119 17.92 20.60 3.70
CA TYR A 119 18.48 21.83 3.19
C TYR A 119 19.84 22.11 3.83
N ASN A 120 20.88 22.26 3.01
CA ASN A 120 22.21 22.65 3.47
C ASN A 120 22.41 24.18 3.34
N LYS A 121 22.65 24.86 4.46
CA LYS A 121 22.81 26.33 4.50
C LYS A 121 24.05 26.82 3.75
N ASN A 122 25.12 26.03 3.67
CA ASN A 122 26.38 26.45 3.03
C ASN A 122 26.28 26.42 1.51
N ASN A 123 25.79 25.31 0.97
CA ASN A 123 25.74 25.09 -0.47
C ASN A 123 24.41 25.55 -1.07
N LYS A 124 23.42 25.89 -0.23
CA LYS A 124 22.06 26.27 -0.61
C LYS A 124 21.35 25.21 -1.45
N GLU A 125 21.69 23.94 -1.22
CA GLU A 125 21.13 22.80 -1.92
C GLU A 125 20.10 22.08 -1.05
N ILE A 126 19.09 21.51 -1.70
CA ILE A 126 18.09 20.64 -1.08
C ILE A 126 18.29 19.23 -1.60
N GLN A 127 18.23 18.26 -0.69
CA GLN A 127 18.38 16.85 -1.01
C GLN A 127 17.22 16.07 -0.41
N LEU A 128 16.64 15.16 -1.20
CA LEU A 128 15.64 14.23 -0.71
C LEU A 128 16.33 13.18 0.18
N LEU A 129 15.97 13.14 1.47
CA LEU A 129 16.46 12.14 2.41
C LEU A 129 15.58 10.89 2.43
N ALA A 130 14.26 11.10 2.46
CA ALA A 130 13.31 10.00 2.51
C ALA A 130 12.05 10.31 1.72
N LEU A 131 11.58 9.29 1.00
CA LEU A 131 10.23 9.20 0.45
C LEU A 131 9.75 7.78 0.73
N LYS A 132 8.89 7.61 1.74
CA LYS A 132 8.52 6.28 2.25
C LYS A 132 7.02 6.21 2.47
N GLU A 133 6.40 5.13 2.00
CA GLU A 133 5.07 4.74 2.48
C GLU A 133 5.22 4.25 3.93
N ILE A 134 4.42 4.80 4.85
CA ILE A 134 4.37 4.30 6.22
C ILE A 134 3.37 3.13 6.21
N PRO A 135 3.83 1.87 6.34
CA PRO A 135 2.90 0.77 6.52
C PRO A 135 2.18 0.99 7.85
N LYS A 136 0.86 0.82 7.88
CA LYS A 136 0.18 0.64 9.16
C LYS A 136 0.84 -0.53 9.89
N GLU A 137 1.03 -0.39 11.20
CA GLU A 137 1.37 -1.52 12.07
C GLU A 137 0.46 -2.68 11.69
N PHE A 138 1.06 -3.86 11.49
CA PHE A 138 0.31 -5.09 11.33
C PHE A 138 -0.52 -5.24 12.61
N GLU A 139 -1.82 -4.93 12.56
CA GLU A 139 -2.77 -5.46 13.53
C GLU A 139 -2.68 -6.98 13.38
N TYR A 140 -1.99 -7.63 14.32
CA TYR A 140 -2.18 -9.04 14.53
C TYR A 140 -3.65 -9.17 14.92
N GLU A 141 -4.47 -9.77 14.05
CA GLU A 141 -5.71 -10.38 14.53
C GLU A 141 -5.28 -11.30 15.66
N ASP A 142 -5.78 -11.04 16.88
CA ASP A 142 -5.57 -11.92 18.02
C ASP A 142 -5.97 -13.32 17.56
N ILE A 143 -4.97 -14.15 17.27
CA ILE A 143 -5.19 -15.55 16.97
C ILE A 143 -5.53 -16.14 18.32
N ASP A 144 -6.82 -16.34 18.59
CA ASP A 144 -7.26 -17.14 19.73
C ASP A 144 -6.65 -18.53 19.55
N PHE A 145 -5.53 -18.78 20.21
CA PHE A 145 -4.96 -20.10 20.32
C PHE A 145 -5.91 -20.90 21.21
N GLU A 146 -6.70 -21.79 20.61
CA GLU A 146 -7.41 -22.81 21.38
C GLU A 146 -6.38 -23.55 22.24
N ASP A 147 -6.55 -23.47 23.56
CA ASP A 147 -5.70 -24.13 24.53
C ASP A 147 -5.67 -25.64 24.22
N VAL A 148 -4.58 -26.09 23.63
CA VAL A 148 -4.35 -27.52 23.42
C VAL A 148 -4.02 -28.11 24.77
N GLU A 149 -4.97 -28.81 25.40
CA GLU A 149 -4.73 -29.57 26.63
C GLU A 149 -3.56 -30.54 26.41
N VAL A 150 -2.43 -30.24 27.04
CA VAL A 150 -1.28 -31.15 27.06
C VAL A 150 -1.61 -32.29 28.01
N ILE A 151 -2.03 -33.43 27.45
CA ILE A 151 -2.19 -34.68 28.20
C ILE A 151 -0.78 -35.14 28.59
N ASN A 152 -0.37 -34.85 29.83
CA ASN A 152 0.83 -35.44 30.41
C ASN A 152 0.59 -36.95 30.61
N GLN A 153 1.29 -37.78 29.82
CA GLN A 153 1.44 -39.22 30.06
C GLN A 153 2.64 -39.47 30.98
#